data_AF-A0A329MSE9-F1
#
_entry.id   AF-A0A329MSE9-F1
#
_cell.length_a   1.000
_cell.length_b   1.000
_cell.length_c   1.000
_cell.angle_alpha   90.00
_cell.angle_beta   90.00
_cell.angle_gamma   90.00
#
_symmetry.space_group_name_H-M   'P 1'
#
loop_
_entity.id
_entity.type
_entity.pdbx_description
1 polymer ?
#
loop_
_entity_poly.entity_id
_entity_poly.type
_entity_poly.pdbx_seq_one_letter_code
_entity_poly.pdbx_strand_id
1 'polypeptide(L)'
;MDEKTLRRAVQRTPFAYPLLQGAAINRRSTDPKLHTKCSYLTVVPLNPAEQKFREVFVKPDTMFLIADAVYNYGQSDFTVQREIVHDAVPYEKLAEYIGEENVKLVDERIYHYFITAL
;
A
#
# COMPACT_ATOMS: atom_id res chain seq x y z
N MET A 1 -10.41 -13.25 -0.55
CA MET A 1 -9.25 -14.12 -0.84
C MET A 1 -9.02 -15.10 0.31
N ASP A 2 -8.63 -16.35 0.03
CA ASP A 2 -8.26 -17.31 1.08
C ASP A 2 -6.78 -17.17 1.51
N GLU A 3 -6.47 -17.61 2.73
CA GLU A 3 -5.14 -17.49 3.34
C GLU A 3 -4.03 -18.17 2.51
N LYS A 4 -4.31 -19.33 1.91
CA LYS A 4 -3.32 -20.10 1.15
C LYS A 4 -2.91 -19.35 -0.12
N THR A 5 -3.88 -18.77 -0.82
CA THR A 5 -3.64 -17.92 -1.99
C THR A 5 -2.80 -16.69 -1.62
N LEU A 6 -3.16 -16.00 -0.53
CA LEU A 6 -2.43 -14.83 -0.05
C LEU A 6 -0.98 -15.17 0.33
N ARG A 7 -0.76 -16.26 1.07
CA ARG A 7 0.60 -16.75 1.42
C ARG A 7 1.44 -17.02 0.18
N ARG A 8 0.87 -17.66 -0.84
CA ARG A 8 1.57 -17.95 -2.11
C ARG A 8 1.97 -16.68 -2.85
N ALA A 9 1.08 -15.68 -2.87
CA ALA A 9 1.37 -14.38 -3.47
C ALA A 9 2.53 -13.68 -2.73
N VAL A 10 2.45 -13.59 -1.41
CA VAL A 10 3.46 -12.95 -0.55
C VAL A 10 4.84 -13.60 -0.70
N GLN A 11 4.93 -14.94 -0.79
CA GLN A 11 6.19 -15.65 -1.01
C GLN A 11 6.92 -15.26 -2.30
N ARG A 12 6.20 -14.76 -3.31
CA ARG A 12 6.73 -14.38 -4.61
C ARG A 12 6.91 -12.86 -4.76
N THR A 13 6.56 -12.11 -3.72
CA THR A 13 6.54 -10.65 -3.75
C THR A 13 7.87 -10.07 -3.27
N PRO A 14 8.49 -9.12 -3.99
CA PRO A 14 9.60 -8.35 -3.46
C PRO A 14 9.10 -7.35 -2.41
N PHE A 15 9.82 -7.23 -1.29
CA PHE A 15 9.50 -6.29 -0.22
C PHE A 15 10.59 -5.24 -0.05
N ALA A 16 10.17 -3.99 0.17
CA ALA A 16 11.06 -2.86 0.41
C ALA A 16 10.62 -2.11 1.68
N TYR A 17 11.34 -1.04 2.02
CA TYR A 17 10.91 -0.06 3.00
C TYR A 17 10.41 1.17 2.23
N PRO A 18 9.08 1.31 1.99
CA PRO A 18 8.54 2.45 1.27
C PRO A 18 8.90 3.77 1.94
N LEU A 19 8.93 4.84 1.16
CA LEU A 19 9.13 6.19 1.71
C LEU A 19 7.96 6.54 2.62
N LEU A 20 8.24 7.06 3.81
CA LEU A 20 7.25 7.72 4.66
C LEU A 20 6.91 9.10 4.09
N GLN A 21 7.94 9.83 3.64
CA GLN A 21 7.81 11.12 2.99
C GLN A 21 8.91 11.30 1.95
N GLY A 22 8.57 11.94 0.83
CA GLY A 22 9.57 12.36 -0.17
C GLY A 22 9.09 12.22 -1.61
N ALA A 23 10.03 12.42 -2.54
CA ALA A 23 9.76 12.26 -3.97
C ALA A 23 9.76 10.78 -4.36
N ALA A 24 8.65 10.30 -4.92
CA ALA A 24 8.54 8.89 -5.30
C ALA A 24 9.54 8.49 -6.41
N ILE A 25 9.85 9.45 -7.29
CA ILE A 25 10.71 9.31 -8.47
C ILE A 25 12.18 9.64 -8.14
N ASN A 26 12.42 10.74 -7.41
CA ASN A 26 13.77 11.20 -7.05
C ASN A 26 14.11 10.86 -5.59
N ARG A 27 14.35 9.57 -5.32
CA ARG A 27 14.63 9.07 -3.98
C ARG A 27 16.04 9.45 -3.51
N ARG A 28 16.14 10.15 -2.38
CA ARG A 28 17.41 10.39 -1.69
C ARG A 28 17.63 9.30 -0.65
N SER A 29 18.89 8.98 -0.36
CA SER A 29 19.24 7.98 0.66
C SER A 29 18.75 8.36 2.06
N THR A 30 18.62 9.66 2.31
CA THR A 30 18.17 10.27 3.56
C THR A 30 16.66 10.39 3.69
N ASP A 31 15.89 10.06 2.64
CA ASP A 31 14.43 10.18 2.73
C ASP A 31 13.89 9.20 3.78
N PRO A 32 12.97 9.66 4.65
CA PRO A 32 12.43 8.82 5.71
C PRO A 32 11.65 7.65 5.11
N LYS A 33 11.81 6.46 5.68
CA LYS A 33 11.19 5.22 5.23
C LYS A 33 10.37 4.60 6.35
N LEU A 34 9.40 3.78 5.97
CA LEU A 34 8.70 2.90 6.92
C LEU A 34 9.72 1.97 7.61
N HIS A 35 9.49 1.68 8.89
CA HIS A 35 10.32 0.74 9.65
C HIS A 35 9.99 -0.73 9.33
N THR A 36 8.91 -0.96 8.60
CA THR A 36 8.40 -2.29 8.24
C THR A 36 8.61 -2.54 6.75
N LYS A 37 9.07 -3.75 6.41
CA LYS A 37 9.13 -4.18 5.01
C LYS A 37 7.72 -4.47 4.50
N CYS A 38 7.34 -3.87 3.40
CA CYS A 38 6.07 -4.13 2.75
C CYS A 38 6.15 -3.89 1.24
N SER A 39 5.11 -4.30 0.53
CA SER A 39 4.94 -4.09 -0.90
C SER A 39 3.65 -3.32 -1.14
N TYR A 40 3.73 -2.30 -1.99
CA TYR A 40 2.59 -1.47 -2.35
C TYR A 40 1.59 -2.28 -3.19
N LEU A 41 0.31 -2.21 -2.83
CA LEU A 41 -0.77 -2.86 -3.59
C LEU A 41 -1.57 -1.86 -4.39
N THR A 42 -2.15 -0.89 -3.70
CA THR A 42 -3.09 0.05 -4.30
C THR A 42 -3.26 1.31 -3.45
N VAL A 43 -3.87 2.31 -4.06
CA VAL A 43 -4.34 3.53 -3.43
C VAL A 43 -5.85 3.62 -3.63
N VAL A 44 -6.54 4.03 -2.58
CA VAL A 44 -7.99 4.14 -2.53
C VAL A 44 -8.38 5.58 -2.22
N PRO A 45 -9.17 6.25 -3.07
CA PRO A 45 -9.64 7.59 -2.77
C PRO A 45 -10.76 7.52 -1.72
N LEU A 46 -10.51 8.04 -0.52
CA LEU A 46 -11.54 8.11 0.52
C LEU A 46 -12.40 9.37 0.37
N ASN A 47 -11.76 10.49 0.06
CA ASN A 47 -12.45 11.73 -0.29
C ASN A 47 -11.63 12.48 -1.34
N PRO A 48 -11.99 12.36 -2.65
CA PRO A 48 -11.30 13.04 -3.73
C PRO A 48 -11.28 14.57 -3.57
N ALA A 49 -12.33 15.16 -2.99
CA ALA A 49 -12.44 16.61 -2.84
C ALA A 49 -11.41 17.17 -1.85
N GLU A 50 -11.00 16.37 -0.87
CA GLU A 50 -10.00 16.74 0.14
C GLU A 50 -8.60 16.19 -0.16
N GLN A 51 -8.40 15.56 -1.32
CA GLN A 51 -7.15 14.86 -1.68
C GLN A 51 -6.70 13.84 -0.62
N LYS A 52 -7.67 13.21 0.06
CA LYS A 52 -7.40 12.19 1.07
C LYS A 52 -7.47 10.81 0.44
N PHE A 53 -6.32 10.16 0.40
CA PHE A 53 -6.14 8.83 -0.13
C PHE A 53 -5.68 7.88 0.97
N ARG A 54 -5.98 6.61 0.79
CA ARG A 54 -5.50 5.53 1.64
C ARG A 54 -4.72 4.55 0.80
N GLU A 55 -3.44 4.42 1.09
CA GLU A 55 -2.60 3.41 0.49
C GLU A 55 -2.64 2.11 1.29
N VAL A 56 -2.66 1.02 0.55
CA VAL A 56 -2.67 -0.34 1.08
C VAL A 56 -1.39 -1.04 0.67
N PHE A 57 -0.75 -1.66 1.65
CA PHE A 57 0.47 -2.43 1.49
C PHE A 57 0.27 -3.83 2.05
N VAL A 58 0.96 -4.82 1.48
CA VAL A 58 1.05 -6.16 2.05
C VAL A 58 2.42 -6.40 2.66
N LYS A 59 2.45 -7.04 3.82
CA LYS A 59 3.68 -7.41 4.54
C LYS A 59 4.04 -8.89 4.30
N PRO A 60 5.30 -9.29 4.57
CA PRO A 60 5.74 -10.68 4.46
C PRO A 60 4.98 -11.68 5.34
N ASP A 61 4.36 -11.21 6.42
CA ASP A 61 3.56 -11.99 7.35
C ASP A 61 2.08 -12.10 6.93
N THR A 62 1.75 -11.70 5.70
CA THR A 62 0.37 -11.64 5.13
C THR A 62 -0.56 -10.60 5.74
N MET A 63 -0.09 -9.79 6.68
CA MET A 63 -0.86 -8.68 7.22
C MET A 63 -0.75 -7.45 6.31
N PHE A 64 -1.73 -6.56 6.43
CA PHE A 64 -1.80 -5.34 5.65
C PHE A 64 -1.40 -4.14 6.49
N LEU A 65 -0.67 -3.22 5.86
CA LEU A 65 -0.37 -1.90 6.39
C LEU A 65 -1.21 -0.89 5.61
N ILE A 66 -1.85 0.00 6.34
CA ILE A 66 -2.74 1.03 5.84
C ILE A 66 -2.16 2.38 6.24
N ALA A 67 -1.91 3.21 5.23
CA ALA A 67 -1.41 4.56 5.44
C ALA A 67 -2.34 5.56 4.76
N ASP A 68 -2.67 6.64 5.46
CA ASP A 68 -3.25 7.80 4.81
C ASP A 68 -2.13 8.50 4.03
N ALA A 69 -2.44 8.90 2.80
CA ALA A 69 -1.49 9.47 1.86
C ALA A 69 -2.00 10.80 1.32
N VAL A 70 -1.13 11.81 1.37
CA VAL A 70 -1.33 13.11 0.73
C VAL A 70 -0.32 13.23 -0.40
N TYR A 71 -0.82 13.36 -1.62
CA TYR A 71 0.00 13.56 -2.81
C TYR A 71 0.09 15.04 -3.12
N ASN A 72 1.28 15.60 -3.00
CA ASN A 72 1.53 17.00 -3.31
C ASN A 72 2.15 17.10 -4.71
N TYR A 73 1.40 17.69 -5.63
CA TYR A 73 1.83 17.96 -7.00
C TYR A 73 2.34 19.40 -7.10
N GLY A 74 3.67 19.59 -7.06
CA GLY A 74 4.32 20.86 -7.36
C GLY A 74 4.72 20.97 -8.85
N GLN A 75 5.16 22.16 -9.28
CA GLN A 75 5.61 22.40 -10.66
C GLN A 75 6.86 21.60 -11.05
N SER A 76 7.66 21.13 -10.08
CA SER A 76 8.92 20.39 -10.32
C SER A 76 9.01 19.02 -9.65
N ASP A 77 8.16 18.73 -8.65
CA ASP A 77 8.30 17.54 -7.81
C ASP A 77 6.95 16.92 -7.44
N PHE A 78 6.86 15.59 -7.61
CA PHE A 78 5.78 14.76 -7.10
C PHE A 78 6.22 14.16 -5.77
N THR A 79 5.64 14.64 -4.67
CA THR A 79 5.94 14.14 -3.33
C THR A 79 4.72 13.51 -2.70
N VAL A 80 4.97 12.52 -1.84
CA VAL A 80 3.95 11.85 -1.05
C VAL A 80 4.32 11.97 0.41
N GLN A 81 3.32 12.26 1.24
CA GLN A 81 3.40 12.19 2.69
C GLN A 81 2.47 11.08 3.17
N ARG A 82 2.97 10.19 4.01
CA ARG A 82 2.22 9.07 4.56
C ARG A 82 2.14 9.16 6.07
N GLU A 83 0.99 8.82 6.60
CA GLU A 83 0.78 8.57 8.02
C GLU A 83 0.25 7.13 8.18
N ILE A 84 0.96 6.29 8.93
CA ILE A 84 0.49 4.92 9.18
C ILE A 84 -0.70 4.99 10.13
N VAL A 85 -1.86 4.56 9.66
CA VAL A 85 -3.07 4.48 10.46
C VAL A 85 -3.16 3.11 11.14
N HIS A 86 -2.82 2.05 10.40
CA HIS A 86 -2.82 0.68 10.91
C HIS A 86 -1.67 -0.13 10.32
N ASP A 87 -0.88 -0.78 11.17
CA ASP A 87 0.31 -1.55 10.75
C ASP A 87 0.06 -3.06 10.60
N ALA A 88 -1.01 -3.59 11.18
CA ALA A 88 -1.29 -5.03 11.20
C ALA A 88 -2.79 -5.30 11.06
N VAL A 89 -3.29 -5.15 9.85
CA VAL A 89 -4.69 -5.46 9.50
C VAL A 89 -4.77 -6.83 8.85
N PRO A 90 -5.55 -7.78 9.39
CA PRO A 90 -5.78 -9.04 8.70
C PRO A 90 -6.74 -8.85 7.52
N TYR A 91 -6.67 -9.73 6.52
CA TYR A 91 -7.43 -9.57 5.26
C TYR A 91 -8.94 -9.43 5.50
N GLU A 92 -9.50 -10.24 6.39
CA GLU A 92 -10.92 -10.25 6.73
C GLU A 92 -11.44 -8.92 7.30
N LYS A 93 -10.55 -8.08 7.84
CA LYS A 93 -10.90 -6.75 8.37
C LYS A 93 -10.61 -5.62 7.40
N LEU A 94 -10.05 -5.89 6.22
CA LEU A 94 -9.60 -4.86 5.30
C LEU A 94 -10.75 -3.92 4.87
N ALA A 95 -11.94 -4.48 4.67
CA ALA A 95 -13.15 -3.74 4.33
C ALA A 95 -13.48 -2.62 5.33
N GLU A 96 -13.21 -2.82 6.63
CA GLU A 96 -13.48 -1.84 7.69
C GLU A 96 -12.65 -0.56 7.51
N TYR A 97 -11.54 -0.64 6.78
CA TYR A 97 -10.59 0.46 6.61
C TYR A 97 -10.60 1.08 5.22
N ILE A 98 -10.97 0.34 4.19
CA ILE A 98 -10.93 0.87 2.81
C ILE A 98 -12.30 0.87 2.12
N GLY A 99 -13.35 0.36 2.75
CA GLY A 99 -14.66 0.14 2.11
C GLY A 99 -14.72 -1.19 1.38
N GLU A 100 -15.88 -1.86 1.43
CA GLU A 100 -16.09 -3.17 0.81
C GLU A 100 -15.86 -3.12 -0.71
N GLU A 101 -16.25 -2.03 -1.35
CA GLU A 101 -16.10 -1.81 -2.79
C GLU A 101 -14.63 -1.81 -3.23
N ASN A 102 -13.72 -1.47 -2.32
CA ASN A 102 -12.29 -1.35 -2.61
C ASN A 102 -11.49 -2.61 -2.27
N VAL A 103 -12.08 -3.57 -1.56
CA VAL A 103 -11.41 -4.87 -1.31
C VAL A 103 -11.19 -5.63 -2.61
N LYS A 104 -12.12 -5.52 -3.57
CA LYS A 104 -11.97 -6.16 -4.88
C LYS A 104 -10.74 -5.64 -5.64
N LEU A 105 -10.44 -4.35 -5.53
CA LEU A 105 -9.23 -3.75 -6.12
C LEU A 105 -7.96 -4.37 -5.52
N VAL A 106 -7.95 -4.64 -4.22
CA VAL A 106 -6.82 -5.32 -3.56
C VAL A 106 -6.65 -6.75 -4.08
N ASP A 107 -7.75 -7.49 -4.22
CA ASP A 107 -7.73 -8.85 -4.77
C ASP A 107 -7.14 -8.85 -6.18
N GLU A 108 -7.66 -7.99 -7.06
CA GLU A 108 -7.19 -7.85 -8.44
C GLU A 108 -5.69 -7.55 -8.52
N ARG A 109 -5.18 -6.66 -7.64
CA ARG A 109 -3.76 -6.30 -7.60
C ARG A 109 -2.88 -7.44 -7.12
N ILE A 110 -3.31 -8.20 -6.11
CA ILE A 110 -2.60 -9.39 -5.63
C ILE A 110 -2.54 -10.44 -6.74
N TYR A 111 -3.66 -10.71 -7.42
CA TYR A 111 -3.69 -11.65 -8.54
C TYR A 111 -2.77 -11.19 -9.68
N HIS A 112 -2.91 -9.94 -10.09
CA HIS A 112 -2.17 -9.40 -11.24
C HIS A 112 -0.66 -9.34 -10.98
N TYR A 113 -0.23 -8.78 -9.85
CA TYR A 113 1.19 -8.53 -9.59
C TYR A 113 1.93 -9.72 -9.01
N PHE A 114 1.26 -10.59 -8.25
CA PHE A 114 1.97 -11.59 -7.44
C PHE A 114 1.65 -13.03 -7.83
N ILE A 115 0.57 -13.26 -8.59
CA ILE A 115 0.16 -14.60 -9.02
C ILE A 115 0.40 -14.79 -10.51
N THR A 116 -0.01 -13.84 -11.37
CA THR A 116 0.09 -13.98 -12.84
C THR A 116 1.37 -13.41 -13.45
N ALA A 117 2.12 -12.56 -12.76
CA ALA A 117 3.31 -11.88 -13.32
C ALA A 117 4.57 -12.78 -13.41
N LEU A 118 4.41 -14.09 -13.59
CA LEU A 118 5.47 -15.10 -13.75
C LEU A 118 5.14 -16.03 -14.91
#